data_AF-A0A2E7IKC2-F1
#
_entry.id   AF-A0A2E7IKC2-F1
#
_cell.length_a   1.000
_cell.length_b   1.000
_cell.length_c   1.000
_cell.angle_alpha   90.00
_cell.angle_beta   90.00
_cell.angle_gamma   90.00
#
_symmetry.space_group_name_H-M   'P 1'
#
loop_
_entity.id
_entity.type
_entity.pdbx_description
1 polymer ?
#
loop_
_entity_poly.entity_id
_entity_poly.type
_entity_poly.pdbx_seq_one_letter_code
_entity_poly.pdbx_strand_id
1 'polypeptide(L)'
;MSHRRVGHPRVSRRRFLGLSAGTAVAGGAGWQLWGRRKPQAPPDDGWWAGELAHLLPTVDHHRFLIKSSFRSKPAATPVLHVNNRTFPGQQTDSDGLFYRFDVDGLQPGTEYALQLKHPDGNALCDSWPLKTFPAPEHSAQSFRLLTYTCAGGPDTLYNYGFFNAYLPNPTRQRLFARALSFQPDAVVANGDHVYWDLKSSRFMGNSWRATRIAGKFDRSQPVLGSANEQVLKLAFGPQIAGLYGVRFRSVPMFFLQDDHDYGENDEADARLRTFPADSFMLDLARSTQSLYYPELLANDQLPAAYKNSRGSSENFGTLRFGKLFEGLLYDCRRYMTNELDPAQTAAESNFVPRDIEHWLCERSKNSPARHIAQMPSTPILWTAGKWAEWYPDLKLKDGSLGTAQAKPYWPQGWQAQHDRLLAAAVERSDRCPLFISGDLHATGSGRILANRGTSYQHNPVYSILSGAIGTGVLGWPSKFRGTKPKPASDLHTDVLVEPIEENGFSLLDFSEAGLAVSHFKWRPDEGDAAIDTLAPFARFDIAARTNEIL
;
A
#
# COMPACT_ATOMS: atom_id res chain seq x y z
N MET A 1 -54.68 -43.28 -20.44
CA MET A 1 -54.00 -42.59 -19.32
C MET A 1 -52.66 -42.08 -19.82
N SER A 2 -52.53 -40.76 -19.94
CA SER A 2 -51.55 -40.07 -20.79
C SER A 2 -50.47 -39.41 -19.94
N HIS A 3 -49.20 -39.65 -20.30
CA HIS A 3 -48.02 -39.01 -19.75
C HIS A 3 -47.97 -37.51 -20.10
N ARG A 4 -47.86 -36.63 -19.10
CA ARG A 4 -47.51 -35.20 -19.29
C ARG A 4 -46.07 -34.94 -18.84
N ARG A 5 -45.24 -34.51 -19.79
CA ARG A 5 -43.92 -33.88 -19.59
C ARG A 5 -44.11 -32.46 -19.04
N VAL A 6 -43.31 -32.09 -18.04
CA VAL A 6 -43.19 -30.71 -17.54
C VAL A 6 -42.13 -29.98 -18.36
N GLY A 7 -42.51 -28.86 -18.97
CA GLY A 7 -41.61 -28.00 -19.76
C GLY A 7 -40.87 -26.99 -18.88
N HIS A 8 -39.57 -26.80 -19.12
CA HIS A 8 -38.79 -25.69 -18.59
C HIS A 8 -39.13 -24.37 -19.31
N PRO A 9 -39.24 -23.23 -18.62
CA PRO A 9 -39.47 -21.95 -19.26
C PRO A 9 -38.19 -21.46 -19.97
N ARG A 10 -38.27 -21.25 -21.29
CA ARG A 10 -37.25 -20.58 -22.10
C ARG A 10 -37.32 -19.07 -21.85
N VAL A 11 -36.24 -18.48 -21.35
CA VAL A 11 -36.07 -17.01 -21.30
C VAL A 11 -35.91 -16.48 -22.72
N SER A 12 -36.80 -15.58 -23.15
CA SER A 12 -36.79 -15.05 -24.53
C SER A 12 -35.76 -13.93 -24.70
N ARG A 13 -35.10 -13.92 -25.87
CA ARG A 13 -34.08 -12.93 -26.29
C ARG A 13 -34.54 -11.46 -26.22
N ARG A 14 -35.85 -11.18 -26.09
CA ARG A 14 -36.39 -9.81 -26.03
C ARG A 14 -36.33 -9.17 -24.63
N ARG A 15 -36.03 -9.91 -23.55
CA ARG A 15 -35.72 -9.32 -22.23
C ARG A 15 -34.23 -8.96 -22.06
N PHE A 16 -33.39 -9.30 -23.03
CA PHE A 16 -31.92 -9.14 -22.98
C PHE A 16 -31.42 -7.83 -23.63
N LEU A 17 -32.25 -7.13 -24.41
CA LEU A 17 -31.86 -5.91 -25.13
C LEU A 17 -32.30 -4.59 -24.45
N GLY A 18 -32.80 -4.64 -23.22
CA GLY A 18 -33.13 -3.45 -22.41
C GLY A 18 -32.01 -2.99 -21.46
N LEU A 19 -30.83 -3.61 -21.49
CA LEU A 19 -29.73 -3.37 -20.53
C LEU A 19 -28.59 -2.49 -21.07
N SER A 20 -28.77 -1.86 -22.24
CA SER A 20 -27.74 -1.05 -22.92
C SER A 20 -27.74 0.44 -22.51
N ALA A 21 -28.59 0.86 -21.57
CA ALA A 21 -28.61 2.22 -21.04
C ALA A 21 -28.85 2.18 -19.53
N GLY A 22 -27.78 2.04 -18.74
CA GLY A 22 -27.91 1.99 -17.28
C GLY A 22 -26.71 1.46 -16.52
N THR A 23 -25.52 2.02 -16.76
CA THR A 23 -24.29 1.71 -16.00
C THR A 23 -24.31 2.15 -14.53
N ALA A 24 -25.41 2.72 -14.03
CA ALA A 24 -25.53 3.15 -12.62
C ALA A 24 -26.47 2.28 -11.75
N VAL A 25 -27.27 1.36 -12.30
CA VAL A 25 -28.39 0.74 -11.54
C VAL A 25 -28.12 -0.71 -11.09
N ALA A 26 -27.13 -1.41 -11.66
CA ALA A 26 -26.87 -2.81 -11.31
C ALA A 26 -26.31 -3.04 -9.90
N GLY A 27 -25.76 -2.01 -9.23
CA GLY A 27 -25.28 -2.11 -7.85
C GLY A 27 -26.40 -2.14 -6.80
N GLY A 28 -27.61 -1.72 -7.15
CA GLY A 28 -28.71 -1.55 -6.19
C GLY A 28 -29.42 -2.84 -5.78
N ALA A 29 -29.52 -3.83 -6.67
CA ALA A 29 -30.37 -5.00 -6.48
C ALA A 29 -29.70 -6.13 -5.66
N GLY A 30 -28.37 -6.23 -5.67
CA GLY A 30 -27.65 -7.27 -4.92
C GLY A 30 -27.67 -7.06 -3.40
N TRP A 31 -27.90 -5.82 -2.96
CA TRP A 31 -27.75 -5.44 -1.55
C TRP A 31 -28.91 -5.89 -0.65
N GLN A 32 -30.11 -6.01 -1.22
CA GLN A 32 -31.32 -6.43 -0.48
C GLN A 32 -31.43 -7.95 -0.29
N LEU A 33 -30.69 -8.76 -1.05
CA LEU A 33 -30.77 -10.22 -0.99
C LEU A 33 -30.09 -10.84 0.24
N TRP A 34 -29.31 -10.05 1.00
CA TRP A 34 -28.50 -10.56 2.14
C TRP A 34 -28.65 -9.72 3.42
N GLY A 35 -29.67 -8.86 3.53
CA GLY A 35 -29.95 -8.09 4.75
C GLY A 35 -28.90 -7.04 5.13
N ARG A 36 -27.96 -6.70 4.25
CA ARG A 36 -26.96 -5.63 4.47
C ARG A 36 -27.51 -4.28 3.99
N ARG A 37 -27.16 -3.17 4.64
CA ARG A 37 -27.49 -1.79 4.22
C ARG A 37 -26.47 -1.27 3.22
N LYS A 38 -26.90 -0.57 2.15
CA LYS A 38 -26.01 -0.13 1.05
C LYS A 38 -24.76 0.58 1.62
N PRO A 39 -23.55 0.30 1.10
CA PRO A 39 -22.35 0.99 1.57
C PRO A 39 -22.52 2.48 1.43
N GLN A 40 -22.01 3.23 2.40
CA GLN A 40 -22.14 4.68 2.43
C GLN A 40 -20.76 5.30 2.29
N ALA A 41 -20.60 6.09 1.23
CA ALA A 41 -19.43 6.94 1.10
C ALA A 41 -19.42 7.98 2.23
N PRO A 42 -18.24 8.49 2.64
CA PRO A 42 -18.18 9.61 3.55
C PRO A 42 -18.89 10.85 2.96
N PRO A 43 -19.36 11.78 3.81
CA PRO A 43 -19.86 13.07 3.34
C PRO A 43 -18.85 13.80 2.46
N ASP A 44 -19.36 14.60 1.52
CA ASP A 44 -18.55 15.51 0.72
C ASP A 44 -17.95 16.61 1.62
N ASP A 45 -16.69 16.99 1.38
CA ASP A 45 -16.04 18.09 2.08
C ASP A 45 -16.32 19.45 1.43
N GLY A 46 -17.07 19.47 0.32
CA GLY A 46 -17.55 20.66 -0.37
C GLY A 46 -16.51 21.28 -1.32
N TRP A 47 -15.34 20.67 -1.49
CA TRP A 47 -14.30 21.15 -2.40
C TRP A 47 -14.65 20.80 -3.85
N TRP A 48 -14.71 21.82 -4.72
CA TRP A 48 -15.05 21.59 -6.12
C TRP A 48 -13.89 20.94 -6.88
N ALA A 49 -14.03 19.64 -7.16
CA ALA A 49 -13.02 18.86 -7.87
C ALA A 49 -13.02 19.01 -9.39
N GLY A 50 -14.04 19.67 -9.97
CA GLY A 50 -14.26 19.68 -11.41
C GLY A 50 -14.25 18.26 -12.00
N GLU A 51 -13.47 18.07 -13.06
CA GLU A 51 -13.30 16.77 -13.73
C GLU A 51 -12.19 15.89 -13.14
N LEU A 52 -11.57 16.27 -12.02
CA LEU A 52 -10.53 15.45 -11.39
C LEU A 52 -11.10 14.09 -10.95
N ALA A 53 -10.41 13.03 -11.37
CA ALA A 53 -10.66 11.67 -10.90
C ALA A 53 -9.80 11.36 -9.67
N HIS A 54 -8.53 11.81 -9.64
CA HIS A 54 -7.70 11.75 -8.44
C HIS A 54 -6.64 12.86 -8.40
N LEU A 55 -6.12 13.13 -7.21
CA LEU A 55 -5.05 14.08 -6.95
C LEU A 55 -4.25 13.62 -5.72
N LEU A 56 -3.02 13.16 -5.95
CA LEU A 56 -2.18 12.54 -4.92
C LEU A 56 -0.80 13.22 -4.87
N PRO A 57 -0.45 13.88 -3.75
CA PRO A 57 0.86 14.48 -3.55
C PRO A 57 1.81 13.59 -2.74
N THR A 58 3.10 13.72 -3.00
CA THR A 58 4.17 13.43 -2.05
C THR A 58 5.05 14.67 -1.91
N VAL A 59 5.74 14.81 -0.78
CA VAL A 59 6.52 16.00 -0.45
C VAL A 59 7.83 15.65 0.23
N ASP A 60 8.82 16.53 0.08
CA ASP A 60 9.91 16.64 1.03
C ASP A 60 9.96 18.09 1.57
N HIS A 61 11.12 18.50 2.07
CA HIS A 61 11.32 19.84 2.62
C HIS A 61 11.42 20.95 1.56
N HIS A 62 11.54 20.67 0.28
CA HIS A 62 11.69 21.70 -0.76
C HIS A 62 11.01 21.35 -2.08
N ARG A 63 10.24 20.26 -2.13
CA ARG A 63 9.66 19.74 -3.36
C ARG A 63 8.28 19.13 -3.13
N PHE A 64 7.41 19.33 -4.12
CA PHE A 64 6.19 18.55 -4.30
C PHE A 64 6.28 17.71 -5.56
N LEU A 65 5.82 16.47 -5.47
CA LEU A 65 5.58 15.61 -6.63
C LEU A 65 4.12 15.17 -6.58
N ILE A 66 3.35 15.58 -7.59
CA ILE A 66 1.88 15.43 -7.61
C ILE A 66 1.48 14.65 -8.85
N LYS A 67 0.63 13.63 -8.65
CA LYS A 67 -0.04 12.88 -9.72
C LYS A 67 -1.52 13.23 -9.73
N SER A 68 -2.08 13.35 -10.93
CA SER A 68 -3.49 13.63 -11.12
C SER A 68 -4.02 12.94 -12.35
N SER A 69 -5.33 12.67 -12.36
CA SER A 69 -6.03 12.31 -13.58
C SER A 69 -7.41 12.93 -13.66
N PHE A 70 -7.97 12.91 -14.87
CA PHE A 70 -9.26 13.49 -15.20
C PHE A 70 -10.24 12.43 -15.69
N ARG A 71 -11.52 12.65 -15.43
CA ARG A 71 -12.63 11.82 -15.93
C ARG A 71 -12.80 11.96 -17.44
N SER A 72 -12.45 13.13 -17.96
CA SER A 72 -12.51 13.51 -19.37
C SER A 72 -11.22 14.24 -19.75
N LYS A 73 -10.76 14.09 -20.99
CA LYS A 73 -9.54 14.75 -21.48
C LYS A 73 -9.68 16.27 -21.34
N PRO A 74 -8.77 16.96 -20.62
CA PRO A 74 -8.77 18.41 -20.56
C PRO A 74 -8.59 19.03 -21.95
N ALA A 75 -9.23 20.17 -22.21
CA ALA A 75 -9.14 20.86 -23.50
C ALA A 75 -7.71 21.35 -23.85
N ALA A 76 -6.87 21.54 -22.83
CA ALA A 76 -5.47 21.90 -22.95
C ALA A 76 -4.70 21.33 -21.75
N THR A 77 -3.36 21.27 -21.85
CA THR A 77 -2.48 20.81 -20.76
C THR A 77 -2.77 21.59 -19.47
N PRO A 78 -3.18 20.92 -18.39
CA PRO A 78 -3.39 21.55 -17.09
C PRO A 78 -2.11 22.22 -16.57
N VAL A 79 -2.27 23.38 -15.92
CA VAL A 79 -1.18 24.13 -15.29
C VAL A 79 -1.42 24.15 -13.78
N LEU A 80 -0.44 23.69 -13.01
CA LEU A 80 -0.45 23.81 -11.56
C LEU A 80 0.08 25.19 -11.17
N HIS A 81 -0.74 25.95 -10.47
CA HIS A 81 -0.34 27.20 -9.82
C HIS A 81 0.06 26.89 -8.38
N VAL A 82 1.22 27.41 -7.98
CA VAL A 82 1.76 27.33 -6.61
C VAL A 82 2.12 28.75 -6.20
N ASN A 83 1.22 29.42 -5.48
CA ASN A 83 1.25 30.87 -5.30
C ASN A 83 1.42 31.60 -6.66
N ASN A 84 2.53 32.31 -6.87
CA ASN A 84 2.82 33.06 -8.10
C ASN A 84 3.63 32.27 -9.14
N ARG A 85 3.98 31.01 -8.87
CA ARG A 85 4.72 30.13 -9.80
C ARG A 85 3.76 29.21 -10.53
N THR A 86 4.07 28.86 -11.77
CA THR A 86 3.25 27.98 -12.62
C THR A 86 4.07 26.81 -13.15
N PHE A 87 3.47 25.63 -13.19
CA PHE A 87 4.11 24.40 -13.63
C PHE A 87 3.18 23.67 -14.61
N PRO A 88 3.54 23.58 -15.91
CA PRO A 88 2.74 22.82 -16.86
C PRO A 88 2.79 21.32 -16.52
N GLY A 89 1.65 20.64 -16.63
CA GLY A 89 1.55 19.21 -16.38
C GLY A 89 2.30 18.41 -17.43
N GLN A 90 3.07 17.41 -16.98
CA GLN A 90 3.68 16.41 -17.85
C GLN A 90 2.68 15.27 -18.05
N GLN A 91 2.20 15.08 -19.28
CA GLN A 91 1.31 13.97 -19.61
C GLN A 91 2.02 12.63 -19.40
N THR A 92 1.37 11.68 -18.71
CA THR A 92 1.96 10.36 -18.38
C THR A 92 1.25 9.19 -19.04
N ASP A 93 0.12 9.42 -19.71
CA ASP A 93 -0.63 8.41 -20.48
C ASP A 93 -0.70 8.77 -21.98
N SER A 94 -1.25 7.88 -22.79
CA SER A 94 -1.40 8.09 -24.23
C SER A 94 -2.62 8.96 -24.59
N ASP A 95 -3.66 9.00 -23.74
CA ASP A 95 -4.92 9.67 -24.05
C ASP A 95 -4.95 11.15 -23.62
N GLY A 96 -4.04 11.57 -22.75
CA GLY A 96 -4.04 12.91 -22.14
C GLY A 96 -5.01 13.01 -20.96
N LEU A 97 -5.19 11.93 -20.21
CA LEU A 97 -6.00 11.89 -19.00
C LEU A 97 -5.17 11.99 -17.73
N PHE A 98 -3.86 11.73 -17.78
CA PHE A 98 -2.99 11.64 -16.61
C PHE A 98 -1.83 12.64 -16.70
N TYR A 99 -1.56 13.31 -15.59
CA TYR A 99 -0.54 14.34 -15.51
C TYR A 99 0.26 14.26 -14.21
N ARG A 100 1.58 14.49 -14.34
CA ARG A 100 2.54 14.68 -13.26
C ARG A 100 2.96 16.14 -13.16
N PHE A 101 3.13 16.63 -11.94
CA PHE A 101 3.74 17.91 -11.62
C PHE A 101 4.91 17.71 -10.67
N ASP A 102 6.06 18.29 -11.00
CA ASP A 102 7.30 18.18 -10.23
C ASP A 102 7.76 19.60 -9.89
N VAL A 103 7.48 20.02 -8.66
CA VAL A 103 7.63 21.39 -8.17
C VAL A 103 8.81 21.42 -7.23
N ASP A 104 9.92 22.02 -7.64
CA ASP A 104 11.15 22.14 -6.84
C ASP A 104 11.40 23.58 -6.33
N GLY A 105 12.46 23.72 -5.51
CA GLY A 105 12.89 25.03 -4.99
C GLY A 105 11.86 25.70 -4.08
N LEU A 106 11.08 24.90 -3.35
CA LEU A 106 10.17 25.37 -2.32
C LEU A 106 10.92 25.61 -1.00
N GLN A 107 10.36 26.46 -0.16
CA GLN A 107 10.89 26.74 1.17
C GLN A 107 10.45 25.63 2.14
N PRO A 108 11.33 25.18 3.04
CA PRO A 108 10.96 24.20 4.07
C PRO A 108 9.90 24.68 5.04
N GLY A 109 9.10 23.73 5.56
CA GLY A 109 8.07 23.98 6.56
C GLY A 109 6.99 24.98 6.13
N THR A 110 6.83 25.21 4.82
CA THR A 110 6.01 26.29 4.27
C THR A 110 4.76 25.73 3.62
N GLU A 111 3.61 26.30 3.96
CA GLU A 111 2.34 26.00 3.31
C GLU A 111 2.18 26.85 2.04
N TYR A 112 1.73 26.21 0.96
CA TYR A 112 1.47 26.81 -0.32
C TYR A 112 0.00 26.63 -0.71
N ALA A 113 -0.57 27.66 -1.35
CA ALA A 113 -1.87 27.53 -2.00
C ALA A 113 -1.67 27.01 -3.43
N LEU A 114 -2.27 25.85 -3.72
CA LEU A 114 -2.21 25.17 -5.00
C LEU A 114 -3.55 25.30 -5.73
N GLN A 115 -3.52 25.41 -7.05
CA GLN A 115 -4.72 25.30 -7.89
C GLN A 115 -4.37 24.79 -9.28
N LEU A 116 -5.18 23.88 -9.84
CA LEU A 116 -5.08 23.50 -11.24
C LEU A 116 -5.93 24.44 -12.09
N LYS A 117 -5.34 24.92 -13.20
CA LYS A 117 -6.00 25.84 -14.14
C LYS A 117 -5.75 25.41 -15.57
N HIS A 118 -6.64 25.85 -16.45
CA HIS A 118 -6.35 25.94 -17.87
C HIS A 118 -5.28 27.02 -18.14
N PRO A 119 -4.56 26.95 -19.28
CA PRO A 119 -3.59 27.99 -19.66
C PRO A 119 -4.17 29.41 -19.78
N ASP A 120 -5.48 29.53 -20.00
CA ASP A 120 -6.20 30.81 -20.06
C ASP A 120 -6.53 31.39 -18.67
N GLY A 121 -6.19 30.68 -17.59
CA GLY A 121 -6.41 31.09 -16.20
C GLY A 121 -7.73 30.61 -15.59
N ASN A 122 -8.60 29.93 -16.34
CA ASN A 122 -9.82 29.35 -15.80
C ASN A 122 -9.50 28.19 -14.84
N ALA A 123 -10.18 28.13 -13.70
CA ALA A 123 -9.97 27.08 -12.71
C ALA A 123 -10.46 25.72 -13.23
N LEU A 124 -9.66 24.67 -12.99
CA LEU A 124 -10.05 23.26 -13.19
C LEU A 124 -10.63 22.63 -11.92
N CYS A 125 -10.25 23.18 -10.76
CA CYS A 125 -10.75 22.82 -9.44
C CYS A 125 -10.57 24.00 -8.47
N ASP A 126 -11.12 23.88 -7.26
CA ASP A 126 -10.87 24.80 -6.16
C ASP A 126 -9.40 24.77 -5.71
N SER A 127 -8.94 25.84 -5.09
CA SER A 127 -7.60 25.85 -4.48
C SER A 127 -7.52 24.91 -3.27
N TRP A 128 -6.33 24.40 -2.96
CA TRP A 128 -6.09 23.61 -1.74
C TRP A 128 -4.70 23.91 -1.15
N PRO A 129 -4.51 23.75 0.17
CA PRO A 129 -3.20 23.90 0.80
C PRO A 129 -2.34 22.63 0.64
N LEU A 130 -1.03 22.79 0.51
CA LEU A 130 -0.05 21.71 0.68
C LEU A 130 1.22 22.26 1.31
N LYS A 131 1.79 21.52 2.27
CA LYS A 131 2.92 21.99 3.09
C LYS A 131 4.17 21.14 2.84
N THR A 132 5.31 21.79 2.65
CA THR A 132 6.63 21.12 2.65
C THR A 132 7.02 20.69 4.06
N PHE A 133 7.81 19.62 4.17
CA PHE A 133 8.33 19.20 5.47
C PHE A 133 9.36 20.18 6.04
N PRO A 134 9.60 20.15 7.36
CA PRO A 134 10.71 20.90 7.95
C PRO A 134 12.05 20.51 7.33
N ALA A 135 12.96 21.47 7.21
CA ALA A 135 14.31 21.22 6.72
C ALA A 135 15.02 20.16 7.59
N PRO A 136 15.86 19.27 7.02
CA PRO A 136 16.48 18.15 7.77
C PRO A 136 17.22 18.54 9.06
N GLU A 137 17.68 19.80 9.14
CA GLU A 137 18.38 20.41 10.26
C GLU A 137 17.46 21.04 11.33
N HIS A 138 16.18 21.22 11.06
CA HIS A 138 15.20 21.82 11.98
C HIS A 138 14.61 20.79 12.94
N SER A 139 14.52 21.14 14.22
CA SER A 139 13.87 20.32 15.24
C SER A 139 12.36 20.55 15.23
N ALA A 140 11.61 19.56 14.75
CA ALA A 140 10.15 19.54 14.85
C ALA A 140 9.74 18.97 16.22
N GLN A 141 8.69 19.54 16.83
CA GLN A 141 8.21 19.09 18.14
C GLN A 141 7.41 17.79 18.07
N SER A 142 6.66 17.61 16.99
CA SER A 142 5.78 16.46 16.78
C SER A 142 5.70 16.08 15.30
N PHE A 143 5.42 14.82 15.05
CA PHE A 143 5.10 14.28 13.72
C PHE A 143 4.09 13.14 13.86
N ARG A 144 2.94 13.25 13.19
CA ARG A 144 1.91 12.20 13.13
C ARG A 144 1.96 11.48 11.80
N LEU A 145 2.27 10.19 11.85
CA LEU A 145 2.25 9.29 10.71
C LEU A 145 0.97 8.44 10.73
N LEU A 146 0.23 8.46 9.62
CA LEU A 146 -0.79 7.44 9.33
C LEU A 146 -0.14 6.32 8.50
N THR A 147 -0.39 5.07 8.87
CA THR A 147 0.05 3.90 8.10
C THR A 147 -1.08 2.88 7.93
N TYR A 148 -1.14 2.28 6.75
CA TYR A 148 -2.09 1.22 6.41
C TYR A 148 -1.54 0.33 5.29
N THR A 149 -2.20 -0.80 5.04
CA THR A 149 -1.88 -1.74 3.96
C THR A 149 -3.16 -2.29 3.31
N CYS A 150 -3.03 -3.07 2.24
CA CYS A 150 -4.10 -3.89 1.66
C CYS A 150 -5.38 -3.09 1.35
N ALA A 151 -5.21 -1.94 0.70
CA ALA A 151 -6.30 -1.01 0.40
C ALA A 151 -7.04 -1.34 -0.90
N GLY A 152 -6.40 -2.10 -1.79
CA GLY A 152 -6.91 -2.50 -3.08
C GLY A 152 -8.18 -3.36 -3.01
N GLY A 153 -8.67 -3.72 -4.18
CA GLY A 153 -9.81 -4.62 -4.36
C GLY A 153 -10.85 -3.99 -5.28
N PRO A 154 -11.25 -4.64 -6.38
CA PRO A 154 -12.20 -4.06 -7.31
C PRO A 154 -13.65 -4.24 -6.83
N ASP A 155 -14.39 -3.13 -6.70
CA ASP A 155 -15.85 -3.12 -6.43
C ASP A 155 -16.64 -3.95 -7.46
N THR A 156 -16.10 -4.03 -8.68
CA THR A 156 -16.72 -4.78 -9.78
C THR A 156 -16.61 -6.29 -9.61
N LEU A 157 -15.76 -6.81 -8.72
CA LEU A 157 -15.70 -8.24 -8.37
C LEU A 157 -16.32 -8.55 -6.99
N TYR A 158 -16.51 -7.53 -6.14
CA TYR A 158 -17.11 -7.65 -4.80
C TYR A 158 -18.49 -8.33 -4.76
N ASN A 159 -19.33 -8.13 -5.79
CA ASN A 159 -20.75 -8.52 -5.80
C ASN A 159 -21.08 -9.79 -6.61
N TYR A 160 -20.22 -10.81 -6.67
CA TYR A 160 -20.54 -12.03 -7.40
C TYR A 160 -20.41 -13.32 -6.59
N GLY A 161 -21.57 -13.87 -6.21
CA GLY A 161 -21.67 -15.17 -5.55
C GLY A 161 -21.10 -15.15 -4.13
N PHE A 162 -20.29 -16.16 -3.81
CA PHE A 162 -19.67 -16.32 -2.49
C PHE A 162 -18.37 -15.49 -2.31
N PHE A 163 -17.88 -14.82 -3.35
CA PHE A 163 -16.58 -14.11 -3.31
C PHE A 163 -16.70 -12.69 -2.73
N ASN A 164 -16.67 -12.59 -1.39
CA ASN A 164 -16.59 -11.32 -0.65
C ASN A 164 -15.16 -11.10 -0.14
N ALA A 165 -14.18 -11.02 -1.05
CA ALA A 165 -12.75 -10.97 -0.71
C ALA A 165 -12.23 -9.57 -0.35
N TYR A 166 -12.91 -8.51 -0.77
CA TYR A 166 -12.52 -7.11 -0.54
C TYR A 166 -13.66 -6.34 0.11
N LEU A 167 -13.43 -5.12 0.59
CA LEU A 167 -14.46 -4.15 0.97
C LEU A 167 -14.82 -3.24 -0.22
N PRO A 168 -16.04 -2.67 -0.28
CA PRO A 168 -16.38 -1.74 -1.36
C PRO A 168 -15.73 -0.37 -1.12
N ASN A 169 -15.42 0.37 -2.20
CA ASN A 169 -14.76 1.69 -2.13
C ASN A 169 -15.46 2.67 -1.17
N PRO A 170 -16.81 2.81 -1.16
CA PRO A 170 -17.48 3.73 -0.23
C PRO A 170 -17.12 3.49 1.24
N THR A 171 -17.03 2.23 1.67
CA THR A 171 -16.65 1.86 3.04
C THR A 171 -15.17 2.17 3.31
N ARG A 172 -14.28 1.83 2.37
CA ARG A 172 -12.84 2.13 2.48
C ARG A 172 -12.56 3.63 2.50
N GLN A 173 -13.27 4.40 1.67
CA GLN A 173 -13.23 5.86 1.67
C GLN A 173 -13.66 6.44 3.02
N ARG A 174 -14.64 5.82 3.70
CA ARG A 174 -15.09 6.25 5.03
C ARG A 174 -14.03 5.95 6.09
N LEU A 175 -13.34 4.81 6.00
CA LEU A 175 -12.16 4.52 6.84
C LEU A 175 -11.06 5.57 6.65
N PHE A 176 -10.78 5.98 5.41
CA PHE A 176 -9.84 7.06 5.14
C PHE A 176 -10.33 8.42 5.63
N ALA A 177 -11.60 8.76 5.47
CA ALA A 177 -12.14 9.99 6.05
C ALA A 177 -11.97 10.03 7.57
N ARG A 178 -12.19 8.89 8.24
CA ARG A 178 -11.93 8.77 9.68
C ARG A 178 -10.44 8.92 9.98
N ALA A 179 -9.56 8.24 9.26
CA ALA A 179 -8.11 8.35 9.46
C ALA A 179 -7.62 9.79 9.29
N LEU A 180 -8.10 10.49 8.25
CA LEU A 180 -7.78 11.88 7.96
C LEU A 180 -8.36 12.86 8.98
N SER A 181 -9.46 12.51 9.68
CA SER A 181 -9.99 13.35 10.77
C SER A 181 -9.01 13.52 11.95
N PHE A 182 -8.00 12.64 12.04
CA PHE A 182 -6.90 12.77 13.01
C PHE A 182 -5.75 13.65 12.52
N GLN A 183 -5.87 14.28 11.35
CA GLN A 183 -4.91 15.25 10.81
C GLN A 183 -3.46 14.73 10.81
N PRO A 184 -3.16 13.61 10.11
CA PRO A 184 -1.79 13.15 9.98
C PRO A 184 -0.95 14.12 9.15
N ASP A 185 0.33 14.28 9.51
CA ASP A 185 1.30 15.07 8.76
C ASP A 185 1.74 14.36 7.47
N ALA A 186 1.73 13.03 7.48
CA ALA A 186 2.06 12.18 6.34
C ALA A 186 1.38 10.82 6.42
N VAL A 187 1.31 10.14 5.27
CA VAL A 187 0.69 8.83 5.13
C VAL A 187 1.63 7.87 4.42
N VAL A 188 1.81 6.67 4.97
CA VAL A 188 2.48 5.57 4.27
C VAL A 188 1.45 4.51 3.91
N ALA A 189 1.31 4.29 2.60
CA ALA A 189 0.51 3.22 2.02
C ALA A 189 1.43 2.02 1.75
N ASN A 190 1.35 1.01 2.60
CA ASN A 190 2.30 -0.11 2.60
C ASN A 190 1.77 -1.27 1.76
N GLY A 191 1.93 -1.23 0.44
CA GLY A 191 1.60 -2.35 -0.45
C GLY A 191 0.13 -2.53 -0.79
N ASP A 192 -0.12 -3.40 -1.77
CA ASP A 192 -1.43 -3.93 -2.14
C ASP A 192 -2.46 -2.84 -2.45
N HIS A 193 -2.08 -1.93 -3.34
CA HIS A 193 -2.97 -0.86 -3.78
C HIS A 193 -4.04 -1.37 -4.75
N VAL A 194 -3.83 -2.56 -5.30
CA VAL A 194 -4.71 -3.24 -6.25
C VAL A 194 -4.73 -4.74 -5.95
N TYR A 195 -5.81 -5.41 -6.33
CA TYR A 195 -5.86 -6.88 -6.41
C TYR A 195 -6.41 -7.28 -7.77
N TRP A 196 -5.54 -7.73 -8.67
CA TRP A 196 -5.90 -8.08 -10.05
C TRP A 196 -5.02 -9.21 -10.61
N ASP A 197 -4.90 -10.28 -9.85
CA ASP A 197 -3.98 -11.39 -10.15
C ASP A 197 -4.26 -12.05 -11.49
N LEU A 198 -3.20 -12.24 -12.29
CA LEU A 198 -3.31 -12.77 -13.65
C LEU A 198 -3.04 -14.28 -13.69
N LYS A 199 -1.97 -14.77 -13.06
CA LYS A 199 -1.54 -16.18 -13.08
C LYS A 199 -1.96 -16.91 -11.80
N SER A 200 -1.77 -16.28 -10.64
CA SER A 200 -2.00 -16.83 -9.30
C SER A 200 -3.47 -17.04 -8.96
N SER A 201 -4.40 -16.32 -9.60
CA SER A 201 -5.83 -16.51 -9.36
C SER A 201 -6.66 -16.67 -10.63
N ARG A 202 -7.45 -17.75 -10.68
CA ARG A 202 -8.46 -17.97 -11.73
C ARG A 202 -9.71 -17.11 -11.54
N PHE A 203 -9.85 -16.45 -10.38
CA PHE A 203 -11.03 -15.67 -10.00
C PHE A 203 -10.81 -14.15 -10.10
N MET A 204 -9.58 -13.70 -10.33
CA MET A 204 -9.25 -12.27 -10.45
C MET A 204 -9.05 -11.84 -11.90
N GLY A 205 -7.91 -11.26 -12.25
CA GLY A 205 -7.70 -10.46 -13.45
C GLY A 205 -7.84 -11.20 -14.78
N ASN A 206 -7.70 -12.53 -14.77
CA ASN A 206 -7.94 -13.39 -15.94
C ASN A 206 -9.27 -14.16 -15.91
N SER A 207 -10.13 -13.91 -14.91
CA SER A 207 -11.47 -14.49 -14.90
C SER A 207 -12.30 -14.00 -16.10
N TRP A 208 -13.32 -14.77 -16.50
CA TRP A 208 -14.24 -14.37 -17.57
C TRP A 208 -14.90 -12.99 -17.31
N ARG A 209 -15.17 -12.69 -16.03
CA ARG A 209 -15.78 -11.41 -15.65
C ARG A 209 -14.78 -10.26 -15.75
N ALA A 210 -13.59 -10.43 -15.19
CA ALA A 210 -12.52 -9.44 -15.27
C ALA A 210 -12.18 -9.08 -16.72
N THR A 211 -12.05 -10.09 -17.58
CA THR A 211 -11.74 -9.89 -19.00
C THR A 211 -12.89 -9.22 -19.77
N ARG A 212 -14.14 -9.33 -19.31
CA ARG A 212 -15.26 -8.58 -19.87
C ARG A 212 -15.34 -7.13 -19.36
N ILE A 213 -14.86 -6.88 -18.15
CA ILE A 213 -14.85 -5.54 -17.54
C ILE A 213 -13.71 -4.69 -18.09
N ALA A 214 -12.48 -5.23 -18.06
CA ALA A 214 -11.28 -4.48 -18.37
C ALA A 214 -10.63 -4.90 -19.69
N GLY A 215 -10.95 -6.07 -20.22
CA GLY A 215 -10.17 -6.70 -21.29
C GLY A 215 -9.10 -7.64 -20.74
N LYS A 216 -8.29 -8.21 -21.64
CA LYS A 216 -7.20 -9.12 -21.30
C LYS A 216 -5.88 -8.45 -21.68
N PHE A 217 -4.90 -8.49 -20.79
CA PHE A 217 -3.55 -8.06 -21.10
C PHE A 217 -2.91 -8.98 -22.15
N ASP A 218 -2.32 -8.37 -23.17
CA ASP A 218 -1.38 -9.01 -24.08
C ASP A 218 0.03 -8.79 -23.54
N ARG A 219 0.60 -9.83 -22.93
CA ARG A 219 1.91 -9.78 -22.27
C ARG A 219 3.08 -9.65 -23.25
N SER A 220 2.84 -9.73 -24.56
CA SER A 220 3.85 -9.49 -25.60
C SER A 220 3.99 -8.01 -25.97
N GLN A 221 3.09 -7.16 -25.49
CA GLN A 221 3.07 -5.72 -25.75
C GLN A 221 3.44 -4.93 -24.49
N PRO A 222 4.03 -3.72 -24.65
CA PRO A 222 4.18 -2.78 -23.55
C PRO A 222 2.83 -2.47 -22.89
N VAL A 223 2.84 -2.08 -21.62
CA VAL A 223 1.61 -1.68 -20.92
C VAL A 223 1.14 -0.32 -21.41
N LEU A 224 1.98 0.72 -21.34
CA LEU A 224 1.67 2.03 -21.91
C LEU A 224 1.88 2.06 -23.43
N GLY A 225 1.09 2.86 -24.14
CA GLY A 225 1.18 3.04 -25.59
C GLY A 225 0.62 1.89 -26.43
N SER A 226 0.00 0.89 -25.80
CA SER A 226 -0.68 -0.22 -26.48
C SER A 226 -2.13 -0.39 -25.96
N ALA A 227 -2.86 -1.39 -26.46
CA ALA A 227 -4.18 -1.73 -25.95
C ALA A 227 -4.18 -2.12 -24.45
N ASN A 228 -3.02 -2.56 -23.91
CA ASN A 228 -2.87 -2.86 -22.49
C ASN A 228 -3.11 -1.64 -21.59
N GLU A 229 -2.86 -0.42 -22.09
CA GLU A 229 -3.03 0.80 -21.30
C GLU A 229 -4.49 0.98 -20.90
N GLN A 230 -5.41 0.71 -21.83
CA GLN A 230 -6.85 0.72 -21.55
C GLN A 230 -7.25 -0.37 -20.56
N VAL A 231 -6.66 -1.57 -20.67
CA VAL A 231 -6.89 -2.66 -19.72
C VAL A 231 -6.43 -2.25 -18.32
N LEU A 232 -5.23 -1.67 -18.18
CA LEU A 232 -4.71 -1.13 -16.93
C LEU A 232 -5.65 -0.08 -16.34
N LYS A 233 -6.07 0.91 -17.14
CA LYS A 233 -6.97 1.99 -16.68
C LYS A 233 -8.30 1.44 -16.15
N LEU A 234 -8.88 0.43 -16.81
CA LEU A 234 -10.15 -0.17 -16.40
C LEU A 234 -10.01 -1.13 -15.20
N ALA A 235 -8.89 -1.85 -15.09
CA ALA A 235 -8.65 -2.83 -14.03
C ALA A 235 -8.14 -2.20 -12.73
N PHE A 236 -7.18 -1.28 -12.82
CA PHE A 236 -6.45 -0.73 -11.66
C PHE A 236 -7.00 0.64 -11.26
N GLY A 237 -7.41 1.47 -12.24
CA GLY A 237 -7.91 2.82 -12.00
C GLY A 237 -9.06 2.92 -10.99
N PRO A 238 -10.11 2.08 -11.05
CA PRO A 238 -11.18 2.10 -10.05
C PRO A 238 -10.72 1.77 -8.62
N GLN A 239 -9.63 1.03 -8.47
CA GLN A 239 -9.07 0.63 -7.17
C GLN A 239 -8.17 1.71 -6.56
N ILE A 240 -7.61 2.60 -7.39
CA ILE A 240 -6.72 3.68 -6.96
C ILE A 240 -7.43 5.02 -7.05
N ALA A 241 -7.68 5.53 -8.26
CA ALA A 241 -8.37 6.81 -8.45
C ALA A 241 -9.79 6.78 -7.85
N GLY A 242 -10.51 5.66 -8.02
CA GLY A 242 -11.84 5.49 -7.43
C GLY A 242 -11.83 5.41 -5.89
N LEU A 243 -10.74 4.96 -5.29
CA LEU A 243 -10.59 4.84 -3.83
C LEU A 243 -10.13 6.17 -3.20
N TYR A 244 -8.98 6.68 -3.64
CA TYR A 244 -8.37 7.87 -3.04
C TYR A 244 -9.09 9.15 -3.47
N GLY A 245 -9.42 9.26 -4.76
CA GLY A 245 -9.95 10.48 -5.36
C GLY A 245 -9.06 11.68 -5.03
N VAL A 246 -9.67 12.70 -4.44
CA VAL A 246 -9.00 13.96 -4.04
C VAL A 246 -8.93 14.14 -2.52
N ARG A 247 -9.18 13.08 -1.73
CA ARG A 247 -9.24 13.15 -0.25
C ARG A 247 -7.89 13.50 0.38
N PHE A 248 -6.81 13.02 -0.22
CA PHE A 248 -5.44 13.23 0.26
C PHE A 248 -4.75 14.42 -0.42
N ARG A 249 -5.48 15.29 -1.13
CA ARG A 249 -4.90 16.43 -1.88
C ARG A 249 -3.99 17.35 -1.05
N SER A 250 -4.26 17.45 0.26
CA SER A 250 -3.51 18.27 1.21
C SER A 250 -2.64 17.46 2.18
N VAL A 251 -2.60 16.14 2.04
CA VAL A 251 -1.90 15.23 2.95
C VAL A 251 -0.89 14.39 2.15
N PRO A 252 0.42 14.59 2.35
CA PRO A 252 1.45 13.86 1.62
C PRO A 252 1.35 12.34 1.82
N MET A 253 1.43 11.61 0.72
CA MET A 253 1.39 10.15 0.70
C MET A 253 2.69 9.56 0.15
N PHE A 254 3.09 8.42 0.71
CA PHE A 254 4.25 7.64 0.32
C PHE A 254 3.79 6.21 0.06
N PHE A 255 3.86 5.79 -1.20
CA PHE A 255 3.35 4.50 -1.65
C PHE A 255 4.51 3.49 -1.77
N LEU A 256 4.36 2.34 -1.13
CA LEU A 256 5.18 1.16 -1.33
C LEU A 256 4.39 0.14 -2.13
N GLN A 257 5.04 -0.48 -3.10
CA GLN A 257 4.44 -1.59 -3.84
C GLN A 257 4.70 -2.90 -3.08
N ASP A 258 3.75 -3.84 -3.22
CA ASP A 258 3.91 -5.23 -2.82
C ASP A 258 3.45 -6.16 -3.95
N ASP A 259 3.32 -7.45 -3.69
CA ASP A 259 3.14 -8.50 -4.69
C ASP A 259 1.98 -8.21 -5.65
N HIS A 260 0.80 -7.88 -5.11
CA HIS A 260 -0.38 -7.64 -5.95
C HIS A 260 -0.26 -6.41 -6.86
N ASP A 261 0.62 -5.45 -6.55
CA ASP A 261 0.90 -4.30 -7.42
C ASP A 261 1.67 -4.69 -8.69
N TYR A 262 2.26 -5.89 -8.72
CA TYR A 262 2.83 -6.53 -9.92
C TYR A 262 1.81 -7.40 -10.68
N GLY A 263 0.56 -7.42 -10.23
CA GLY A 263 -0.53 -8.20 -10.83
C GLY A 263 -0.49 -9.69 -10.48
N GLU A 264 0.12 -10.08 -9.36
CA GLU A 264 0.17 -11.45 -8.86
C GLU A 264 0.27 -11.51 -7.33
N ASN A 265 -0.35 -12.50 -6.70
CA ASN A 265 0.02 -12.92 -5.34
C ASN A 265 1.40 -13.62 -5.36
N ASP A 266 2.18 -13.53 -4.28
CA ASP A 266 3.46 -14.24 -4.13
C ASP A 266 3.30 -15.75 -3.83
N GLU A 267 2.96 -16.52 -4.86
CA GLU A 267 2.75 -17.96 -4.74
C GLU A 267 3.90 -18.78 -5.30
N ALA A 268 4.22 -19.86 -4.59
CA ALA A 268 5.10 -20.92 -5.07
C ALA A 268 4.58 -22.31 -4.71
N ASP A 269 4.29 -23.10 -5.74
CA ASP A 269 4.05 -24.54 -5.64
C ASP A 269 4.72 -25.28 -6.81
N ALA A 270 4.46 -26.58 -6.94
CA ALA A 270 5.03 -27.40 -8.00
C ALA A 270 4.59 -27.00 -9.43
N ARG A 271 3.57 -26.15 -9.58
CA ARG A 271 2.95 -25.73 -10.84
C ARG A 271 3.20 -24.27 -11.17
N LEU A 272 3.24 -23.39 -10.17
CA LEU A 272 3.36 -21.95 -10.35
C LEU A 272 4.36 -21.36 -9.36
N ARG A 273 5.22 -20.48 -9.87
CA ARG A 273 6.05 -19.57 -9.08
C ARG A 273 5.91 -18.18 -9.69
N THR A 274 5.39 -17.21 -8.92
CA THR A 274 5.06 -15.88 -9.46
C THR A 274 6.24 -14.92 -9.44
N PHE A 275 7.18 -15.09 -8.51
CA PHE A 275 8.39 -14.27 -8.39
C PHE A 275 9.69 -15.08 -8.57
N PRO A 276 10.79 -14.47 -9.06
CA PRO A 276 11.01 -13.05 -9.35
C PRO A 276 10.09 -12.50 -10.43
N ALA A 277 9.77 -11.20 -10.36
CA ALA A 277 8.85 -10.56 -11.30
C ALA A 277 9.40 -10.61 -12.73
N ASP A 278 8.58 -11.05 -13.68
CA ASP A 278 8.94 -11.04 -15.10
C ASP A 278 8.82 -9.64 -15.71
N SER A 279 9.32 -9.46 -16.94
CA SER A 279 9.38 -8.15 -17.61
C SER A 279 8.01 -7.46 -17.71
N PHE A 280 6.94 -8.22 -17.94
CA PHE A 280 5.59 -7.67 -18.02
C PHE A 280 5.07 -7.24 -16.65
N MET A 281 5.30 -8.05 -15.60
CA MET A 281 4.97 -7.66 -14.22
C MET A 281 5.66 -6.35 -13.83
N LEU A 282 6.95 -6.21 -14.14
CA LEU A 282 7.71 -4.99 -13.89
C LEU A 282 7.17 -3.78 -14.67
N ASP A 283 6.79 -3.96 -15.94
CA ASP A 283 6.19 -2.90 -16.75
C ASP A 283 4.81 -2.49 -16.23
N LEU A 284 4.00 -3.45 -15.77
CA LEU A 284 2.69 -3.21 -15.18
C LEU A 284 2.79 -2.39 -13.89
N ALA A 285 3.68 -2.75 -12.98
CA ALA A 285 3.90 -2.03 -11.73
C ALA A 285 4.38 -0.60 -11.98
N ARG A 286 5.38 -0.42 -12.87
CA ARG A 286 5.90 0.90 -13.28
C ARG A 286 4.82 1.77 -13.90
N SER A 287 4.04 1.20 -14.82
CA SER A 287 2.97 1.91 -15.53
C SER A 287 1.88 2.35 -14.55
N THR A 288 1.51 1.50 -13.60
CA THR A 288 0.55 1.84 -12.55
C THR A 288 1.03 3.01 -11.70
N GLN A 289 2.26 2.95 -11.17
CA GLN A 289 2.84 4.05 -10.40
C GLN A 289 2.92 5.34 -11.23
N SER A 290 3.44 5.26 -12.46
CA SER A 290 3.59 6.41 -13.35
C SER A 290 2.26 7.18 -13.55
N LEU A 291 1.14 6.45 -13.62
CA LEU A 291 -0.18 7.03 -13.78
C LEU A 291 -0.77 7.55 -12.46
N TYR A 292 -0.74 6.75 -11.38
CA TYR A 292 -1.67 6.97 -10.28
C TYR A 292 -1.10 7.54 -8.99
N TYR A 293 0.16 7.25 -8.64
CA TYR A 293 0.69 7.69 -7.35
C TYR A 293 2.15 8.13 -7.45
N PRO A 294 2.58 9.10 -6.64
CA PRO A 294 3.93 9.63 -6.72
C PRO A 294 5.01 8.57 -6.50
N GLU A 295 6.10 8.67 -7.27
CA GLU A 295 7.35 8.00 -6.97
C GLU A 295 7.90 8.50 -5.61
N LEU A 296 8.69 7.68 -4.92
CA LEU A 296 9.31 8.06 -3.65
C LEU A 296 10.41 9.10 -3.88
N LEU A 297 10.57 10.02 -2.93
CA LEU A 297 11.69 10.96 -2.91
C LEU A 297 12.87 10.30 -2.19
N ALA A 298 14.05 10.35 -2.83
CA ALA A 298 15.25 9.71 -2.33
C ALA A 298 16.19 10.73 -1.70
N ASN A 299 16.88 10.32 -0.62
CA ASN A 299 18.02 11.07 -0.13
C ASN A 299 19.24 10.93 -1.07
N ASP A 300 20.22 11.81 -0.90
CA ASP A 300 21.44 11.79 -1.72
C ASP A 300 22.25 10.50 -1.57
N GLN A 301 22.10 9.81 -0.43
CA GLN A 301 22.81 8.58 -0.10
C GLN A 301 22.19 7.32 -0.73
N LEU A 302 20.95 7.38 -1.24
CA LEU A 302 20.36 6.26 -1.97
C LEU A 302 21.20 5.99 -3.22
N PRO A 303 21.60 4.72 -3.50
CA PRO A 303 22.45 4.42 -4.64
C PRO A 303 21.84 4.90 -5.97
N ALA A 304 22.69 5.49 -6.83
CA ALA A 304 22.27 6.15 -8.06
C ALA A 304 21.50 5.21 -9.02
N ALA A 305 21.79 3.91 -8.99
CA ALA A 305 21.11 2.90 -9.82
C ALA A 305 19.59 2.80 -9.57
N TYR A 306 19.10 3.30 -8.43
CA TYR A 306 17.69 3.21 -8.04
C TYR A 306 16.97 4.55 -7.96
N LYS A 307 17.58 5.63 -8.43
CA LYS A 307 16.93 6.94 -8.53
C LYS A 307 17.16 7.55 -9.91
N ASN A 308 16.18 8.32 -10.38
CA ASN A 308 16.38 9.10 -11.60
C ASN A 308 17.28 10.31 -11.35
N SER A 309 17.60 11.04 -12.43
CA SER A 309 18.43 12.25 -12.38
C SER A 309 17.84 13.38 -11.52
N ARG A 310 16.55 13.29 -11.18
CA ARG A 310 15.84 14.24 -10.31
C ARG A 310 15.72 13.72 -8.87
N GLY A 311 16.33 12.60 -8.52
CA GLY A 311 16.31 12.06 -7.15
C GLY A 311 14.99 11.41 -6.72
N SER A 312 14.10 11.05 -7.65
CA SER A 312 12.94 10.20 -7.31
C SER A 312 13.22 8.73 -7.66
N SER A 313 12.63 7.82 -6.89
CA SER A 313 12.79 6.38 -7.00
C SER A 313 11.43 5.70 -7.04
N GLU A 314 11.34 4.62 -7.80
CA GLU A 314 10.10 3.85 -7.91
C GLU A 314 9.85 2.99 -6.65
N ASN A 315 10.90 2.59 -5.90
CA ASN A 315 10.79 1.48 -4.94
C ASN A 315 11.48 1.72 -3.60
N PHE A 316 12.43 2.67 -3.54
CA PHE A 316 13.24 2.91 -2.36
C PHE A 316 13.29 4.41 -2.08
N GLY A 317 13.02 4.83 -0.86
CA GLY A 317 13.05 6.26 -0.56
C GLY A 317 13.05 6.57 0.90
N THR A 318 12.97 7.86 1.19
CA THR A 318 12.97 8.36 2.56
C THR A 318 11.86 9.35 2.81
N LEU A 319 11.20 9.23 3.95
CA LEU A 319 10.34 10.25 4.53
C LEU A 319 11.15 10.93 5.64
N ARG A 320 11.63 12.15 5.40
CA ARG A 320 12.41 12.91 6.38
C ARG A 320 11.59 14.10 6.92
N PHE A 321 11.33 14.10 8.22
CA PHE A 321 10.60 15.18 8.90
C PHE A 321 11.51 15.88 9.90
N GLY A 322 12.24 16.89 9.41
CA GLY A 322 13.24 17.63 10.19
C GLY A 322 14.31 16.73 10.83
N LYS A 323 14.70 17.04 12.06
CA LYS A 323 15.52 16.18 12.93
C LYS A 323 14.72 15.12 13.67
N LEU A 324 13.39 15.15 13.61
CA LEU A 324 12.57 14.30 14.47
C LEU A 324 12.47 12.87 13.92
N PHE A 325 12.19 12.69 12.64
CA PHE A 325 11.87 11.37 12.08
C PHE A 325 12.50 11.13 10.71
N GLU A 326 12.94 9.89 10.49
CA GLU A 326 13.28 9.35 9.19
C GLU A 326 12.67 7.95 8.99
N GLY A 327 11.81 7.81 7.99
CA GLY A 327 11.33 6.52 7.50
C GLY A 327 12.15 6.06 6.31
N LEU A 328 12.65 4.83 6.34
CA LEU A 328 13.31 4.15 5.22
C LEU A 328 12.31 3.23 4.54
N LEU A 329 11.81 3.62 3.37
CA LEU A 329 10.73 2.92 2.66
C LEU A 329 11.32 2.01 1.58
N TYR A 330 10.92 0.73 1.55
CA TYR A 330 11.41 -0.20 0.54
C TYR A 330 10.43 -1.33 0.16
N ASP A 331 10.30 -1.53 -1.15
CA ASP A 331 9.64 -2.67 -1.81
C ASP A 331 10.53 -3.93 -1.69
N CYS A 332 9.92 -5.06 -1.29
CA CYS A 332 10.58 -6.35 -1.12
C CYS A 332 10.29 -7.38 -2.25
N ARG A 333 9.62 -7.01 -3.34
CA ARG A 333 9.23 -7.89 -4.45
C ARG A 333 10.00 -7.63 -5.72
N ARG A 334 10.22 -6.36 -6.04
CA ARG A 334 10.70 -5.99 -7.37
C ARG A 334 12.02 -6.64 -7.78
N TYR A 335 12.95 -6.62 -6.84
CA TYR A 335 14.32 -7.06 -7.00
C TYR A 335 14.57 -8.34 -6.21
N MET A 336 13.51 -9.02 -5.76
CA MET A 336 13.67 -10.25 -5.02
C MET A 336 14.28 -11.31 -5.91
N THR A 337 15.21 -12.06 -5.36
CA THR A 337 15.87 -13.17 -6.03
C THR A 337 15.65 -14.45 -5.26
N ASN A 338 15.62 -15.57 -5.99
CA ASN A 338 15.55 -16.92 -5.45
C ASN A 338 16.22 -17.88 -6.45
N GLU A 339 16.16 -19.18 -6.18
CA GLU A 339 16.78 -20.23 -7.01
C GLU A 339 16.23 -20.32 -8.45
N LEU A 340 15.18 -19.58 -8.81
CA LEU A 340 14.76 -19.43 -10.22
C LEU A 340 15.68 -18.51 -11.02
N ASP A 341 16.39 -17.62 -10.36
CA ASP A 341 17.46 -16.86 -10.99
C ASP A 341 18.68 -17.80 -11.15
N PRO A 342 19.08 -18.13 -12.40
CA PRO A 342 20.20 -19.05 -12.64
C PRO A 342 21.53 -18.58 -12.03
N ALA A 343 21.66 -17.30 -11.72
CA ALA A 343 22.85 -16.73 -11.12
C ALA A 343 22.85 -16.74 -9.58
N GLN A 344 21.78 -17.25 -8.95
CA GLN A 344 21.57 -17.12 -7.51
C GLN A 344 21.54 -18.48 -6.81
N THR A 345 22.26 -18.58 -5.69
CA THR A 345 22.10 -19.70 -4.76
C THR A 345 21.03 -19.39 -3.71
N ALA A 346 20.50 -20.43 -3.05
CA ALA A 346 19.58 -20.29 -1.92
C ALA A 346 20.13 -19.39 -0.80
N ALA A 347 21.46 -19.42 -0.58
CA ALA A 347 22.14 -18.64 0.45
C ALA A 347 22.36 -17.17 0.06
N GLU A 348 22.41 -16.88 -1.23
CA GLU A 348 22.66 -15.54 -1.77
C GLU A 348 21.39 -14.81 -2.21
N SER A 349 20.24 -15.49 -2.13
CA SER A 349 18.92 -14.93 -2.45
C SER A 349 18.56 -13.79 -1.51
N ASN A 350 17.99 -12.70 -2.03
CA ASN A 350 17.65 -11.51 -1.24
C ASN A 350 16.26 -10.99 -1.63
N PHE A 351 15.58 -10.27 -0.73
CA PHE A 351 14.40 -9.49 -1.10
C PHE A 351 14.78 -8.13 -1.71
N VAL A 352 15.82 -7.50 -1.16
CA VAL A 352 16.38 -6.26 -1.69
C VAL A 352 17.81 -6.46 -2.19
N PRO A 353 18.26 -5.68 -3.19
CA PRO A 353 19.65 -5.71 -3.66
C PRO A 353 20.65 -5.45 -2.53
N ARG A 354 21.88 -5.95 -2.66
CA ARG A 354 22.93 -5.83 -1.63
C ARG A 354 23.37 -4.40 -1.34
N ASP A 355 23.38 -3.55 -2.35
CA ASP A 355 23.67 -2.13 -2.19
C ASP A 355 22.53 -1.36 -1.49
N ILE A 356 21.28 -1.77 -1.70
CA ILE A 356 20.13 -1.30 -0.92
C ILE A 356 20.19 -1.80 0.51
N GLU A 357 20.48 -3.08 0.74
CA GLU A 357 20.69 -3.63 2.09
C GLU A 357 21.79 -2.84 2.83
N HIS A 358 22.91 -2.58 2.17
CA HIS A 358 23.99 -1.77 2.74
C HIS A 358 23.52 -0.35 3.07
N TRP A 359 22.79 0.31 2.17
CA TRP A 359 22.22 1.62 2.42
C TRP A 359 21.26 1.63 3.63
N LEU A 360 20.37 0.63 3.75
CA LEU A 360 19.45 0.49 4.89
C LEU A 360 20.20 0.32 6.22
N CYS A 361 21.23 -0.53 6.24
CA CYS A 361 22.10 -0.74 7.39
C CYS A 361 22.84 0.55 7.78
N GLU A 362 23.46 1.23 6.81
CA GLU A 362 24.20 2.47 7.05
C GLU A 362 23.29 3.60 7.54
N ARG A 363 22.08 3.74 6.98
CA ARG A 363 21.10 4.72 7.48
C ARG A 363 20.61 4.39 8.89
N SER A 364 20.41 3.11 9.20
CA SER A 364 20.05 2.66 10.56
C SER A 364 21.09 3.11 11.59
N LYS A 365 22.38 2.96 11.25
CA LYS A 365 23.51 3.37 12.08
C LYS A 365 23.70 4.89 12.14
N ASN A 366 23.61 5.57 11.01
CA ASN A 366 24.15 6.92 10.85
C ASN A 366 23.10 8.02 10.65
N SER A 367 21.80 7.70 10.63
CA SER A 367 20.76 8.74 10.50
C SER A 367 20.86 9.77 11.63
N PRO A 368 20.79 11.08 11.33
CA PRO A 368 20.75 12.12 12.35
C PRO A 368 19.33 12.39 12.89
N ALA A 369 18.31 11.60 12.50
CA ALA A 369 16.97 11.77 13.08
C ALA A 369 16.98 11.38 14.55
N ARG A 370 15.97 11.80 15.33
CA ARG A 370 15.69 11.27 16.66
C ARG A 370 15.11 9.85 16.56
N HIS A 371 14.14 9.67 15.68
CA HIS A 371 13.47 8.40 15.40
C HIS A 371 13.78 7.90 14.00
N ILE A 372 13.96 6.58 13.88
CA ILE A 372 14.13 5.89 12.61
C ILE A 372 13.16 4.73 12.55
N ALA A 373 12.45 4.61 11.43
CA ALA A 373 11.64 3.43 11.12
C ALA A 373 12.10 2.80 9.81
N GLN A 374 12.38 1.51 9.81
CA GLN A 374 12.45 0.73 8.57
C GLN A 374 11.04 0.30 8.16
N MET A 375 10.68 0.53 6.91
CA MET A 375 9.33 0.34 6.40
C MET A 375 9.34 -0.57 5.17
N PRO A 376 9.54 -1.89 5.36
CA PRO A 376 9.40 -2.87 4.28
C PRO A 376 7.96 -3.04 3.84
N SER A 377 7.74 -3.47 2.59
CA SER A 377 6.45 -4.04 2.18
C SER A 377 6.17 -5.36 2.90
N THR A 378 7.19 -6.21 3.07
CA THR A 378 7.06 -7.52 3.72
C THR A 378 7.13 -7.47 5.27
N PRO A 379 6.23 -8.17 5.98
CA PRO A 379 6.08 -8.10 7.44
C PRO A 379 7.29 -8.57 8.26
N ILE A 380 7.71 -7.75 9.24
CA ILE A 380 8.73 -8.12 10.23
C ILE A 380 8.03 -8.61 11.50
N LEU A 381 8.60 -9.59 12.21
CA LEU A 381 8.06 -10.34 13.35
C LEU A 381 6.96 -11.35 12.97
N TRP A 382 6.10 -11.01 12.02
CA TRP A 382 4.85 -11.73 11.76
C TRP A 382 4.93 -12.68 10.56
N THR A 383 4.23 -13.81 10.67
CA THR A 383 4.05 -14.78 9.58
C THR A 383 2.65 -15.36 9.61
N ALA A 384 2.12 -15.68 8.43
CA ALA A 384 0.94 -16.53 8.24
C ALA A 384 1.25 -17.77 7.37
N GLY A 385 2.53 -18.15 7.27
CA GLY A 385 3.01 -19.24 6.44
C GLY A 385 2.98 -18.95 4.93
N LYS A 386 2.91 -17.68 4.54
CA LYS A 386 2.90 -17.21 3.14
C LYS A 386 4.28 -17.41 2.51
N TRP A 387 4.40 -17.71 1.22
CA TRP A 387 5.68 -18.14 0.63
C TRP A 387 6.75 -17.06 0.74
N ALA A 388 6.54 -15.86 0.20
CA ALA A 388 7.56 -14.81 0.17
C ALA A 388 7.57 -13.94 1.45
N GLU A 389 7.67 -14.60 2.59
CA GLU A 389 7.93 -13.98 3.91
C GLU A 389 9.43 -14.08 4.27
N TRP A 390 9.88 -13.24 5.22
CA TRP A 390 11.23 -13.35 5.81
C TRP A 390 11.48 -14.65 6.56
N TYR A 391 10.42 -15.41 6.88
CA TYR A 391 10.48 -16.56 7.76
C TYR A 391 10.14 -17.88 7.04
N PRO A 392 10.84 -18.98 7.38
CA PRO A 392 10.56 -20.30 6.83
C PRO A 392 9.33 -20.98 7.45
N ASP A 393 8.60 -20.30 8.33
CA ASP A 393 7.39 -20.81 8.95
C ASP A 393 6.36 -21.28 7.91
N LEU A 394 5.76 -22.43 8.19
CA LEU A 394 4.62 -22.98 7.46
C LEU A 394 3.58 -23.53 8.44
N LYS A 395 2.35 -23.66 7.95
CA LYS A 395 1.26 -24.24 8.75
C LYS A 395 1.49 -25.75 8.92
N LEU A 396 1.75 -26.15 10.17
CA LEU A 396 1.96 -27.54 10.56
C LEU A 396 0.62 -28.30 10.66
N LYS A 397 0.70 -29.63 10.71
CA LYS A 397 -0.49 -30.52 10.76
C LYS A 397 -1.38 -30.29 11.98
N ASP A 398 -0.81 -29.81 13.08
CA ASP A 398 -1.52 -29.46 14.31
C ASP A 398 -2.15 -28.05 14.27
N GLY A 399 -1.98 -27.32 13.15
CA GLY A 399 -2.51 -25.96 12.95
C GLY A 399 -1.62 -24.85 13.53
N SER A 400 -0.46 -25.18 14.10
CA SER A 400 0.56 -24.20 14.48
C SER A 400 1.36 -23.70 13.27
N LEU A 401 2.14 -22.63 13.46
CA LEU A 401 3.15 -22.17 12.50
C LEU A 401 4.52 -22.59 13.05
N GLY A 402 5.38 -23.08 12.18
CA GLY A 402 6.76 -23.38 12.55
C GLY A 402 7.59 -23.97 11.43
N THR A 403 8.81 -24.37 11.77
CA THR A 403 9.88 -24.71 10.83
C THR A 403 10.24 -26.21 10.81
N ALA A 404 9.42 -27.05 11.45
CA ALA A 404 9.64 -28.50 11.54
C ALA A 404 9.66 -29.22 10.16
N GLN A 405 9.09 -28.58 9.14
CA GLN A 405 9.19 -28.99 7.74
C GLN A 405 9.83 -27.84 6.95
N ALA A 406 10.70 -28.17 5.99
CA ALA A 406 11.26 -27.18 5.08
C ALA A 406 10.16 -26.57 4.21
N LYS A 407 10.07 -25.24 4.20
CA LYS A 407 9.14 -24.49 3.36
C LYS A 407 9.56 -24.63 1.90
N PRO A 408 8.72 -25.21 1.02
CA PRO A 408 9.08 -25.42 -0.37
C PRO A 408 9.43 -24.11 -1.09
N TYR A 409 10.50 -24.14 -1.90
CA TYR A 409 10.95 -23.02 -2.74
C TYR A 409 11.31 -21.74 -1.99
N TRP A 410 11.45 -21.79 -0.67
CA TRP A 410 11.84 -20.65 0.14
C TRP A 410 13.36 -20.67 0.35
N PRO A 411 14.10 -19.65 -0.10
CA PRO A 411 15.55 -19.61 0.04
C PRO A 411 15.98 -19.00 1.38
N GLN A 412 16.94 -19.63 2.05
CA GLN A 412 17.45 -19.20 3.36
C GLN A 412 18.11 -17.81 3.37
N GLY A 413 18.54 -17.31 2.21
CA GLY A 413 19.14 -15.98 2.06
C GLY A 413 18.19 -14.84 2.47
N TRP A 414 16.87 -15.03 2.32
CA TRP A 414 15.87 -14.04 2.75
C TRP A 414 15.92 -13.81 4.26
N GLN A 415 15.89 -14.87 5.07
CA GLN A 415 16.03 -14.76 6.52
C GLN A 415 17.42 -14.22 6.91
N ALA A 416 18.48 -14.62 6.21
CA ALA A 416 19.82 -14.08 6.48
C ALA A 416 19.89 -12.56 6.23
N GLN A 417 19.19 -12.03 5.21
CA GLN A 417 19.08 -10.59 4.97
C GLN A 417 18.26 -9.90 6.06
N HIS A 418 17.11 -10.47 6.43
CA HIS A 418 16.34 -10.00 7.58
C HIS A 418 17.20 -9.87 8.85
N ASP A 419 17.99 -10.89 9.16
CA ASP A 419 18.80 -10.93 10.39
C ASP A 419 19.85 -9.82 10.42
N ARG A 420 20.45 -9.49 9.27
CA ARG A 420 21.41 -8.39 9.15
C ARG A 420 20.74 -7.02 9.30
N LEU A 421 19.53 -6.86 8.76
CA LEU A 421 18.75 -5.63 8.93
C LEU A 421 18.34 -5.42 10.39
N LEU A 422 17.89 -6.48 11.09
CA LEU A 422 17.59 -6.41 12.52
C LEU A 422 18.83 -6.07 13.34
N ALA A 423 19.96 -6.75 13.09
CA ALA A 423 21.20 -6.49 13.80
C ALA A 423 21.67 -5.04 13.63
N ALA A 424 21.63 -4.51 12.41
CA ALA A 424 22.00 -3.12 12.13
C ALA A 424 21.07 -2.11 12.82
N ALA A 425 19.79 -2.41 12.94
CA ALA A 425 18.85 -1.56 13.66
C ALA A 425 19.07 -1.59 15.18
N VAL A 426 19.43 -2.75 15.74
CA VAL A 426 19.66 -2.96 17.19
C VAL A 426 20.98 -2.36 17.67
N GLU A 427 22.04 -2.44 16.84
CA GLU A 427 23.41 -1.99 17.16
C GLU A 427 23.47 -0.57 17.70
N ARG A 428 22.50 0.27 17.30
CA ARG A 428 22.40 1.65 17.72
C ARG A 428 21.56 1.80 18.99
N SER A 429 22.22 1.97 20.14
CA SER A 429 21.59 1.97 21.47
C SER A 429 20.93 3.29 21.89
N ASP A 430 21.21 4.41 21.21
CA ASP A 430 20.68 5.75 21.55
C ASP A 430 19.20 5.95 21.13
N ARG A 431 18.57 4.92 20.55
CA ARG A 431 17.19 4.95 20.08
C ARG A 431 16.56 3.56 19.99
N CYS A 432 15.26 3.58 19.84
CA CYS A 432 14.45 2.38 19.62
C CYS A 432 14.55 1.90 18.16
N PRO A 433 14.88 0.62 17.90
CA PRO A 433 14.73 0.01 16.58
C PRO A 433 13.24 -0.19 16.29
N LEU A 434 12.77 0.31 15.14
CA LEU A 434 11.36 0.30 14.77
C LEU A 434 11.18 -0.18 13.32
N PHE A 435 10.27 -1.13 13.13
CA PHE A 435 9.81 -1.59 11.83
C PHE A 435 8.30 -1.40 11.69
N ILE A 436 7.85 -0.94 10.52
CA ILE A 436 6.44 -0.71 10.21
C ILE A 436 6.13 -1.35 8.85
N SER A 437 5.27 -2.37 8.84
CA SER A 437 5.07 -3.22 7.65
C SER A 437 3.58 -3.51 7.38
N GLY A 438 3.28 -4.07 6.20
CA GLY A 438 1.93 -4.37 5.71
C GLY A 438 1.66 -5.86 5.41
N ASP A 439 0.99 -6.14 4.28
CA ASP A 439 0.79 -7.46 3.62
C ASP A 439 -0.16 -8.46 4.29
N LEU A 440 -0.09 -8.64 5.61
CA LEU A 440 -0.72 -9.81 6.26
C LEU A 440 -2.23 -9.71 6.50
N HIS A 441 -2.90 -8.66 6.00
CA HIS A 441 -4.34 -8.44 6.22
C HIS A 441 -4.70 -8.52 7.72
N ALA A 442 -3.89 -7.90 8.56
CA ALA A 442 -4.10 -7.87 10.01
C ALA A 442 -3.50 -6.62 10.63
N THR A 443 -3.90 -6.33 11.87
CA THR A 443 -3.32 -5.25 12.69
C THR A 443 -2.72 -5.84 13.96
N GLY A 444 -1.51 -5.47 14.33
CA GLY A 444 -0.84 -6.01 15.51
C GLY A 444 0.45 -5.26 15.85
N SER A 445 0.99 -5.49 17.05
CA SER A 445 2.24 -4.89 17.51
C SER A 445 2.99 -5.82 18.46
N GLY A 446 4.32 -5.83 18.36
CA GLY A 446 5.15 -6.73 19.16
C GLY A 446 6.61 -6.28 19.21
N ARG A 447 7.39 -7.00 20.02
CA ARG A 447 8.82 -6.78 20.22
C ARG A 447 9.59 -8.04 19.91
N ILE A 448 10.71 -7.91 19.19
CA ILE A 448 11.71 -8.97 19.04
C ILE A 448 12.74 -8.80 20.14
N LEU A 449 12.81 -9.78 21.05
CA LEU A 449 13.72 -9.84 22.19
C LEU A 449 14.97 -10.65 21.90
N ALA A 450 14.91 -11.59 20.96
CA ALA A 450 16.06 -12.31 20.44
C ALA A 450 15.76 -12.88 19.05
N ASN A 451 16.80 -13.06 18.24
CA ASN A 451 16.74 -13.66 16.93
C ASN A 451 17.86 -14.70 16.79
N ARG A 452 17.51 -15.97 16.55
CA ARG A 452 18.45 -17.09 16.32
C ARG A 452 19.62 -17.15 17.32
N GLY A 453 19.31 -16.99 18.61
CA GLY A 453 20.28 -17.04 19.70
C GLY A 453 21.01 -15.70 20.00
N THR A 454 20.84 -14.67 19.17
CA THR A 454 21.32 -13.32 19.46
C THR A 454 20.30 -12.56 20.29
N SER A 455 20.68 -12.13 21.49
CA SER A 455 19.79 -11.37 22.39
C SER A 455 19.70 -9.90 21.97
N TYR A 456 18.47 -9.40 21.86
CA TYR A 456 18.12 -8.00 21.66
C TYR A 456 17.47 -7.39 22.90
N GLN A 457 17.50 -8.06 24.06
CA GLN A 457 16.85 -7.55 25.28
C GLN A 457 17.37 -6.17 25.72
N HIS A 458 18.65 -5.86 25.42
CA HIS A 458 19.23 -4.55 25.69
C HIS A 458 18.59 -3.44 24.84
N ASN A 459 18.15 -3.77 23.62
CA ASN A 459 17.48 -2.86 22.70
C ASN A 459 16.45 -3.58 21.80
N PRO A 460 15.26 -3.92 22.34
CA PRO A 460 14.26 -4.70 21.63
C PRO A 460 13.79 -4.02 20.35
N VAL A 461 13.58 -4.80 19.28
CA VAL A 461 13.04 -4.30 18.02
C VAL A 461 11.53 -4.23 18.10
N TYR A 462 10.93 -3.07 17.91
CA TYR A 462 9.49 -2.93 17.83
C TYR A 462 9.03 -3.16 16.38
N SER A 463 8.01 -4.01 16.22
CA SER A 463 7.36 -4.26 14.93
C SER A 463 5.89 -3.88 15.01
N ILE A 464 5.49 -2.98 14.11
CA ILE A 464 4.12 -2.49 13.96
C ILE A 464 3.56 -3.06 12.66
N LEU A 465 2.55 -3.92 12.77
CA LEU A 465 1.78 -4.41 11.63
C LEU A 465 0.64 -3.43 11.36
N SER A 466 0.73 -2.73 10.24
CA SER A 466 -0.20 -1.67 9.84
C SER A 466 -1.58 -2.26 9.53
N GLY A 467 -2.64 -1.53 9.88
CA GLY A 467 -4.00 -2.02 9.65
C GLY A 467 -4.37 -2.17 8.18
N ALA A 468 -5.17 -3.19 7.89
CA ALA A 468 -5.68 -3.48 6.55
C ALA A 468 -6.94 -2.66 6.24
N ILE A 469 -6.99 -1.97 5.11
CA ILE A 469 -8.14 -1.10 4.78
C ILE A 469 -9.25 -1.85 4.05
N GLY A 470 -8.89 -2.79 3.17
CA GLY A 470 -9.76 -3.28 2.12
C GLY A 470 -10.14 -4.74 2.20
N THR A 471 -9.81 -5.46 3.27
CA THR A 471 -9.98 -6.92 3.34
C THR A 471 -11.42 -7.33 3.62
N GLY A 472 -11.96 -8.17 2.74
CA GLY A 472 -13.26 -8.84 2.92
C GLY A 472 -13.13 -10.19 3.62
N VAL A 473 -14.27 -10.82 3.90
CA VAL A 473 -14.36 -12.07 4.68
C VAL A 473 -13.45 -13.19 4.14
N LEU A 474 -13.34 -13.34 2.82
CA LEU A 474 -12.50 -14.39 2.23
C LEU A 474 -11.03 -13.98 2.04
N GLY A 475 -10.71 -12.69 2.20
CA GLY A 475 -9.33 -12.21 2.10
C GLY A 475 -8.51 -12.45 3.36
N TRP A 476 -9.15 -12.64 4.52
CA TRP A 476 -8.45 -12.89 5.78
C TRP A 476 -7.54 -14.14 5.72
N PRO A 477 -6.31 -14.09 6.25
CA PRO A 477 -5.40 -15.22 6.28
C PRO A 477 -6.00 -16.48 6.92
N SER A 478 -6.80 -16.33 7.98
CA SER A 478 -7.48 -17.45 8.64
C SER A 478 -8.49 -18.16 7.74
N LYS A 479 -9.03 -17.47 6.74
CA LYS A 479 -9.94 -18.05 5.75
C LYS A 479 -9.19 -18.56 4.52
N PHE A 480 -8.25 -17.78 4.01
CA PHE A 480 -7.51 -18.12 2.79
C PHE A 480 -6.42 -19.18 3.03
N ARG A 481 -5.62 -19.02 4.10
CA ARG A 481 -4.50 -19.90 4.47
C ARG A 481 -4.85 -20.87 5.61
N GLY A 482 -5.97 -20.63 6.30
CA GLY A 482 -6.40 -21.45 7.43
C GLY A 482 -5.60 -21.20 8.71
N THR A 483 -4.86 -20.10 8.81
CA THR A 483 -4.17 -19.64 10.02
C THR A 483 -4.17 -18.12 10.07
N LYS A 484 -4.29 -17.56 11.28
CA LYS A 484 -4.06 -16.14 11.52
C LYS A 484 -2.56 -15.82 11.48
N PRO A 485 -2.18 -14.56 11.26
CA PRO A 485 -0.82 -14.10 11.52
C PRO A 485 -0.42 -14.34 12.98
N LYS A 486 0.84 -14.74 13.19
CA LYS A 486 1.45 -14.96 14.51
C LYS A 486 2.92 -14.53 14.49
N PRO A 487 3.58 -14.35 15.64
CA PRO A 487 5.02 -14.25 15.68
C PRO A 487 5.71 -15.46 15.03
N ALA A 488 6.78 -15.22 14.28
CA ALA A 488 7.58 -16.28 13.67
C ALA A 488 8.27 -17.15 14.74
N SER A 489 8.32 -18.47 14.51
CA SER A 489 8.74 -19.43 15.53
C SER A 489 10.20 -19.30 15.96
N ASP A 490 11.05 -18.76 15.08
CA ASP A 490 12.49 -18.60 15.34
C ASP A 490 12.83 -17.34 16.16
N LEU A 491 11.83 -16.51 16.46
CA LEU A 491 11.98 -15.27 17.22
C LEU A 491 11.55 -15.46 18.67
N HIS A 492 12.35 -14.94 19.61
CA HIS A 492 11.85 -14.71 20.96
C HIS A 492 11.15 -13.35 20.96
N THR A 493 9.86 -13.34 21.22
CA THR A 493 9.03 -12.14 21.08
C THR A 493 8.20 -11.85 22.31
N ASP A 494 7.77 -10.61 22.42
CA ASP A 494 6.70 -10.18 23.32
C ASP A 494 5.61 -9.49 22.50
N VAL A 495 4.37 -9.96 22.62
CA VAL A 495 3.23 -9.43 21.85
C VAL A 495 2.56 -8.33 22.66
N LEU A 496 2.58 -7.11 22.12
CA LEU A 496 1.95 -5.94 22.74
C LEU A 496 0.48 -5.84 22.37
N VAL A 497 0.16 -6.16 21.12
CA VAL A 497 -1.19 -6.19 20.57
C VAL A 497 -1.30 -7.41 19.68
N GLU A 498 -2.15 -8.36 20.08
CA GLU A 498 -2.43 -9.57 19.32
C GLU A 498 -2.89 -9.26 17.89
N PRO A 499 -2.40 -9.97 16.86
CA PRO A 499 -2.86 -9.78 15.50
C PRO A 499 -4.37 -10.01 15.35
N ILE A 500 -5.08 -8.99 14.87
CA ILE A 500 -6.51 -9.05 14.58
C ILE A 500 -6.80 -8.95 13.09
N GLU A 501 -7.80 -9.70 12.63
CA GLU A 501 -8.31 -9.71 11.25
C GLU A 501 -9.58 -8.85 11.17
N GLU A 502 -9.39 -7.56 11.35
CA GLU A 502 -10.41 -6.52 11.23
C GLU A 502 -9.83 -5.35 10.44
N ASN A 503 -10.68 -4.62 9.71
CA ASN A 503 -10.19 -3.52 8.87
C ASN A 503 -9.91 -2.29 9.72
N GLY A 504 -8.91 -1.51 9.36
CA GLY A 504 -8.53 -0.33 10.11
C GLY A 504 -7.24 0.30 9.60
N PHE A 505 -6.60 1.05 10.48
CA PHE A 505 -5.36 1.77 10.20
C PHE A 505 -4.62 2.01 11.52
N SER A 506 -3.38 2.49 11.43
CA SER A 506 -2.57 2.81 12.60
C SER A 506 -2.09 4.26 12.54
N LEU A 507 -2.07 4.93 13.69
CA LEU A 507 -1.44 6.24 13.87
C LEU A 507 -0.22 6.09 14.77
N LEU A 508 0.88 6.74 14.37
CA LEU A 508 2.11 6.84 15.15
C LEU A 508 2.42 8.31 15.39
N ASP A 509 2.43 8.71 16.64
CA ASP A 509 2.72 10.08 17.09
C ASP A 509 4.14 10.15 17.63
N PHE A 510 5.06 10.76 16.89
CA PHE A 510 6.45 10.94 17.30
C PHE A 510 6.65 12.29 17.98
N SER A 511 7.50 12.31 19.01
CA SER A 511 7.96 13.51 19.72
C SER A 511 9.39 13.31 20.23
N GLU A 512 10.06 14.34 20.73
CA GLU A 512 11.40 14.19 21.32
C GLU A 512 11.44 13.15 22.47
N ALA A 513 10.33 13.01 23.20
CA ALA A 513 10.20 12.15 24.37
C ALA A 513 9.95 10.66 24.03
N GLY A 514 9.53 10.34 22.81
CA GLY A 514 9.13 8.99 22.45
C GLY A 514 8.17 8.95 21.28
N LEU A 515 7.48 7.82 21.13
CA LEU A 515 6.40 7.67 20.17
C LEU A 515 5.18 6.98 20.82
N ALA A 516 3.98 7.36 20.39
CA ALA A 516 2.73 6.68 20.76
C ALA A 516 2.16 5.95 19.56
N VAL A 517 1.73 4.71 19.73
CA VAL A 517 1.07 3.92 18.68
C VAL A 517 -0.41 3.76 19.03
N SER A 518 -1.28 4.04 18.08
CA SER A 518 -2.74 3.84 18.19
C SER A 518 -3.25 3.00 17.03
N HIS A 519 -3.88 1.87 17.33
CA HIS A 519 -4.50 1.00 16.33
C HIS A 519 -6.01 1.15 16.33
N PHE A 520 -6.59 1.21 15.13
CA PHE A 520 -8.03 1.30 14.90
C PHE A 520 -8.51 0.03 14.23
N LYS A 521 -9.76 -0.33 14.49
CA LYS A 521 -10.40 -1.49 13.89
C LYS A 521 -11.88 -1.24 13.65
N TRP A 522 -12.41 -1.97 12.69
CA TRP A 522 -13.81 -1.98 12.30
C TRP A 522 -14.11 -3.26 11.56
N ARG A 523 -15.33 -3.76 11.74
CA ARG A 523 -15.84 -4.92 11.01
C ARG A 523 -17.23 -4.65 10.42
N PRO A 524 -17.57 -5.28 9.28
CA PRO A 524 -18.81 -4.98 8.55
C PRO A 524 -20.11 -5.11 9.35
N ASP A 525 -20.16 -5.95 10.39
CA ASP A 525 -21.32 -6.12 11.27
C ASP A 525 -21.59 -4.94 12.20
N GLU A 526 -20.61 -4.06 12.43
CA GLU A 526 -20.81 -2.79 13.16
C GLU A 526 -21.50 -1.73 12.29
N GLY A 527 -21.51 -1.92 10.97
CA GLY A 527 -22.08 -1.01 10.00
C GLY A 527 -21.20 0.22 9.70
N ASP A 528 -21.29 0.73 8.47
CA ASP A 528 -20.43 1.82 7.99
C ASP A 528 -20.51 3.08 8.86
N ALA A 529 -21.67 3.35 9.48
CA ALA A 529 -21.84 4.52 10.34
C ALA A 529 -20.96 4.53 11.59
N ALA A 530 -20.56 3.35 12.09
CA ALA A 530 -19.64 3.25 13.22
C ALA A 530 -18.22 3.74 12.88
N ILE A 531 -17.86 3.78 11.59
CA ILE A 531 -16.54 4.23 11.12
C ILE A 531 -16.28 5.68 11.54
N ASP A 532 -17.30 6.54 11.50
CA ASP A 532 -17.13 7.98 11.74
C ASP A 532 -16.68 8.31 13.18
N THR A 533 -16.90 7.38 14.11
CA THR A 533 -16.60 7.55 15.54
C THR A 533 -15.53 6.59 16.06
N LEU A 534 -14.79 5.90 15.18
CA LEU A 534 -13.79 4.92 15.63
C LEU A 534 -12.78 5.55 16.59
N ALA A 535 -12.64 4.95 17.76
CA ALA A 535 -11.56 5.23 18.70
C ALA A 535 -10.48 4.13 18.58
N PRO A 536 -9.24 4.38 19.02
CA PRO A 536 -8.23 3.33 19.08
C PRO A 536 -8.73 2.17 19.95
N PHE A 537 -8.60 0.94 19.47
CA PHE A 537 -8.87 -0.25 20.29
C PHE A 537 -7.64 -0.64 21.13
N ALA A 538 -6.46 -0.23 20.70
CA ALA A 538 -5.20 -0.42 21.41
C ALA A 538 -4.35 0.84 21.29
N ARG A 539 -3.69 1.20 22.39
CA ARG A 539 -2.73 2.30 22.47
C ARG A 539 -1.60 1.92 23.42
N PHE A 540 -0.37 2.24 23.04
CA PHE A 540 0.81 2.09 23.88
C PHE A 540 1.88 3.12 23.51
N ASP A 541 2.74 3.44 24.47
CA ASP A 541 3.81 4.41 24.30
C ASP A 541 5.18 3.70 24.33
N ILE A 542 6.11 4.17 23.50
CA ILE A 542 7.51 3.76 23.50
C ILE A 542 8.33 4.99 23.89
N ALA A 543 8.90 4.96 25.09
CA ALA A 543 9.77 6.03 25.55
C ALA A 543 11.02 6.13 24.66
N ALA A 544 11.43 7.34 24.35
CA ALA A 544 12.70 7.54 23.68
C ALA A 544 13.84 7.19 24.62
N ARG A 545 14.91 6.59 24.08
CA ARG A 545 16.14 6.35 24.83
C ARG A 545 16.79 7.70 25.13
N THR A 546 17.01 8.01 26.40
CA THR A 546 17.91 9.09 26.83
C THR A 546 19.30 8.49 27.00
N ASN A 547 20.35 9.25 26.68
CA ASN A 547 21.75 8.82 26.88
C ASN A 547 22.14 8.78 28.37
N GLU A 548 21.18 8.60 29.28
CA GLU A 548 21.49 8.38 30.68
C GLU A 548 21.93 6.92 30.84
N ILE A 549 23.22 6.76 31.17
CA ILE A 549 24.02 5.53 31.27
C ILE A 549 24.92 5.30 30.04
N LEU A 550 25.96 6.13 29.95
CA LEU A 550 27.33 5.68 29.68
C LEU A 550 28.24 6.22 30.77
#